data_AF-A0A523AJP6-F1
#
_entry.id   AF-A0A523AJP6-F1
#
_cell.length_a   1.000
_cell.length_b   1.000
_cell.length_c   1.000
_cell.angle_alpha   90.00
_cell.angle_beta   90.00
_cell.angle_gamma   90.00
#
_symmetry.space_group_name_H-M   'P 1'
#
loop_
_entity.id
_entity.type
_entity.pdbx_description
1 polymer ?
#
loop_
_entity_poly.entity_id
_entity_poly.type
_entity_poly.pdbx_seq_one_letter_code
_entity_poly.pdbx_strand_id
1 'polypeptide(L)'
;MKLLILLLLAGVLDSSYLLYTHYILYNSPFCPIDACIPPDLPVPSYLFAFIGLLWFLAGFLASSINSKKVLRTWQILGLAGAAGLFSYSITIGYYCPYCYIAHFLGVMSVIASEKKW
;
A
#
# COMPACT_ATOMS: atom_id res chain seq x y z
N MET A 1 -1.34 17.89 -9.00
CA MET A 1 -0.25 16.97 -9.44
C MET A 1 0.88 16.81 -8.42
N LYS A 2 1.49 17.88 -7.87
CA LYS A 2 2.57 17.76 -6.87
C LYS A 2 2.20 16.89 -5.66
N LEU A 3 0.98 17.05 -5.13
CA LEU A 3 0.49 16.24 -4.00
C LEU A 3 0.41 14.75 -4.32
N LEU A 4 -0.13 14.37 -5.49
CA LEU A 4 -0.23 12.96 -5.90
C LEU A 4 1.15 12.31 -5.97
N ILE A 5 2.12 12.99 -6.58
CA ILE A 5 3.49 12.48 -6.70
C ILE A 5 4.12 12.27 -5.32
N LEU A 6 3.93 13.20 -4.39
CA LEU A 6 4.43 13.06 -3.01
C LEU A 6 3.79 11.86 -2.29
N LEU A 7 2.47 11.67 -2.45
CA LEU A 7 1.76 10.53 -1.85
C LEU A 7 2.23 9.19 -2.42
N LEU A 8 2.42 9.11 -3.75
CA LEU A 8 2.94 7.91 -4.40
C LEU A 8 4.38 7.61 -3.96
N LEU A 9 5.24 8.63 -3.85
CA LEU A 9 6.61 8.47 -3.34
C LEU A 9 6.62 7.97 -1.90
N ALA A 10 5.78 8.54 -1.04
CA ALA A 10 5.65 8.08 0.35
C ALA A 10 5.21 6.62 0.41
N GLY A 11 4.24 6.21 -0.41
CA GLY A 11 3.78 4.83 -0.49
C GLY A 11 4.85 3.85 -1.01
N VAL A 12 5.64 4.26 -2.00
CA VAL A 12 6.79 3.49 -2.48
C VAL A 12 7.83 3.31 -1.37
N LEU A 13 8.16 4.38 -0.65
CA LEU A 13 9.14 4.33 0.44
C LEU A 13 8.66 3.41 1.58
N ASP A 14 7.41 3.55 2.01
CA ASP A 14 6.80 2.71 3.04
C ASP A 14 6.79 1.22 2.65
N SER A 15 6.29 0.91 1.44
CA SER A 15 6.23 -0.48 0.96
C SER A 15 7.62 -1.08 0.73
N SER A 16 8.57 -0.28 0.22
CA SER A 16 9.97 -0.72 0.05
C SER A 16 10.66 -0.94 1.38
N TYR A 17 10.38 -0.11 2.38
CA TYR A 17 10.90 -0.27 3.74
C TYR A 17 10.39 -1.58 4.35
N LEU A 18 9.08 -1.87 4.24
CA LEU A 18 8.49 -3.13 4.71
C LEU A 18 9.09 -4.36 4.02
N LEU A 19 9.36 -4.28 2.71
CA LEU A 19 10.03 -5.36 1.98
C LEU A 19 11.49 -5.51 2.42
N TYR A 20 12.21 -4.41 2.56
CA TYR A 20 13.61 -4.39 2.98
C TYR A 20 13.77 -5.01 4.37
N THR A 21 12.92 -4.63 5.33
CA THR A 21 12.95 -5.18 6.69
C THR A 21 12.60 -6.67 6.69
N HIS A 22 11.65 -7.10 5.87
CA HIS A 22 11.32 -8.52 5.73
C HIS A 22 12.51 -9.37 5.22
N TYR A 23 13.24 -8.89 4.20
CA TYR A 23 14.31 -9.67 3.57
C TYR A 23 15.65 -9.61 4.31
N ILE A 24 16.02 -8.45 4.88
CA ILE A 24 17.34 -8.26 5.50
C ILE A 24 17.33 -8.54 7.00
N LEU A 25 16.23 -8.21 7.68
CA LEU A 25 16.07 -8.40 9.13
C LEU A 25 15.24 -9.65 9.44
N TYR A 26 15.49 -10.76 8.73
CA TYR A 26 14.78 -12.06 8.80
C TYR A 26 14.66 -12.67 10.22
N ASN A 27 15.19 -12.02 11.26
CA ASN A 27 15.21 -12.53 12.63
C ASN A 27 14.97 -11.47 13.71
N SER A 28 14.40 -10.31 13.38
CA SER A 28 14.10 -9.29 14.39
C SER A 28 12.65 -8.82 14.29
N PRO A 29 11.91 -8.78 15.41
CA PRO A 29 10.53 -8.30 15.46
C PRO A 29 10.51 -6.77 15.38
N PHE A 30 11.11 -6.18 14.35
CA PHE A 30 11.11 -4.73 14.15
C PHE A 30 10.03 -4.35 13.13
N CYS A 31 8.78 -4.66 13.46
CA CYS A 31 7.92 -3.51 13.67
C CYS A 31 8.30 -2.99 15.06
N PRO A 32 8.69 -1.72 15.23
CA PRO A 32 9.11 -1.17 16.53
C PRO A 32 8.03 -1.23 17.63
N ILE A 33 6.88 -1.80 17.32
CA ILE A 33 5.77 -2.13 18.21
C ILE A 33 5.46 -3.59 17.87
N ASP A 34 5.38 -4.50 18.85
CA ASP A 34 5.01 -5.94 18.72
C ASP A 34 3.65 -6.20 18.03
N ALA A 35 3.06 -5.17 17.43
CA ALA A 35 1.77 -5.16 16.76
C ALA A 35 1.80 -5.80 15.35
N CYS A 36 2.96 -5.87 14.68
CA CYS A 36 3.06 -6.52 13.37
C CYS A 36 3.57 -7.96 13.43
N ILE A 37 3.32 -8.68 14.52
CA ILE A 37 3.48 -10.15 14.50
C ILE A 37 2.38 -10.65 13.56
N PRO A 38 2.71 -11.11 12.34
CA PRO A 38 1.69 -11.60 11.45
C PRO A 38 1.05 -12.82 12.14
N PRO A 39 -0.29 -12.92 12.23
CA PRO A 39 -0.91 -14.21 12.52
C PRO A 39 -0.45 -15.24 11.47
N ASP A 40 -0.71 -16.53 11.68
CA ASP A 40 -0.48 -17.54 10.64
C ASP A 40 -1.37 -17.23 9.43
N LEU A 41 -0.86 -16.36 8.56
CA LEU A 41 -1.51 -15.93 7.34
C LEU A 41 -1.38 -17.08 6.33
N PRO A 42 -2.43 -17.38 5.56
CA PRO A 42 -2.36 -18.39 4.50
C PRO A 42 -1.41 -17.98 3.36
N VAL A 43 -0.90 -16.76 3.39
CA VAL A 43 0.03 -16.20 2.41
C VAL A 43 1.17 -15.46 3.10
N PRO A 44 2.36 -15.40 2.49
CA PRO A 44 3.49 -14.69 3.07
C PRO A 44 3.21 -13.20 3.26
N SER A 45 3.57 -12.65 4.42
CA SER A 45 3.32 -11.24 4.77
C SER A 45 3.98 -10.24 3.80
N TYR A 46 5.13 -10.58 3.22
CA TYR A 46 5.82 -9.77 2.22
C TYR A 46 5.00 -9.55 0.94
N LEU A 47 4.08 -10.47 0.62
CA LEU A 47 3.32 -10.45 -0.62
C LEU A 47 2.40 -9.22 -0.68
N PHE A 48 1.84 -8.81 0.46
CA PHE A 48 1.01 -7.61 0.54
C PHE A 48 1.81 -6.32 0.34
N ALA A 49 3.00 -6.23 0.96
CA ALA A 49 3.91 -5.10 0.76
C ALA A 49 4.39 -5.02 -0.70
N PHE A 50 4.64 -6.15 -1.34
CA PHE A 50 5.00 -6.24 -2.75
C PHE A 50 3.88 -5.77 -3.68
N ILE A 51 2.65 -6.22 -3.46
CA ILE A 51 1.48 -5.77 -4.23
C ILE A 51 1.26 -4.26 -4.04
N GLY A 52 1.39 -3.76 -2.81
CA GLY A 52 1.30 -2.33 -2.50
C GLY A 52 2.35 -1.52 -3.25
N LEU A 53 3.61 -1.97 -3.24
CA LEU A 53 4.70 -1.34 -3.99
C LEU A 53 4.39 -1.26 -5.49
N LEU A 54 3.97 -2.38 -6.09
CA LEU A 54 3.60 -2.44 -7.50
C LEU A 54 2.44 -1.49 -7.81
N TRP A 55 1.46 -1.36 -6.92
CA TRP A 55 0.33 -0.46 -7.10
C TRP A 55 0.75 1.01 -7.05
N PHE A 56 1.62 1.41 -6.11
CA PHE A 56 2.16 2.77 -6.06
C PHE A 56 3.03 3.10 -7.28
N LEU A 57 3.86 2.16 -7.73
CA LEU A 57 4.65 2.30 -8.96
C LEU A 57 3.76 2.43 -10.20
N ALA A 58 2.72 1.60 -10.30
CA ALA A 58 1.71 1.70 -11.35
C ALA A 58 0.97 3.05 -11.30
N GLY A 59 0.85 3.68 -10.13
CA GLY A 59 0.29 5.02 -9.98
C GLY A 59 1.07 6.10 -10.73
N PHE A 60 2.40 6.01 -10.78
CA PHE A 60 3.21 6.93 -11.61
C PHE A 60 2.89 6.77 -13.09
N LEU A 61 2.84 5.52 -13.57
CA LEU A 61 2.50 5.18 -14.96
C LEU A 61 1.08 5.61 -15.32
N ALA A 62 0.09 5.26 -14.49
CA ALA A 62 -1.31 5.62 -14.66
C ALA A 62 -1.50 7.14 -14.65
N SER A 63 -0.72 7.87 -13.83
CA SER A 63 -0.73 9.32 -13.86
C SER A 63 -0.09 9.88 -15.12
N SER A 64 0.97 9.28 -15.67
CA SER A 64 1.63 9.79 -16.88
C SER A 64 0.80 9.55 -18.15
N ILE A 65 0.00 8.48 -18.18
CA ILE A 65 -0.86 8.15 -19.32
C ILE A 65 -2.11 9.03 -19.30
N ASN A 66 -2.40 9.74 -20.40
CA ASN A 66 -3.59 10.59 -20.54
C ASN A 66 -4.87 9.77 -20.86
N SER A 67 -5.12 8.70 -20.11
CA SER A 67 -6.26 7.79 -20.32
C SER A 67 -7.09 7.65 -19.06
N LYS A 68 -8.33 8.16 -19.12
CA LYS A 68 -9.32 8.04 -18.02
C LYS A 68 -9.57 6.59 -17.61
N LYS A 69 -9.56 5.66 -18.57
CA LYS A 69 -9.79 4.23 -18.30
C LYS A 69 -8.67 3.64 -17.44
N VAL A 70 -7.41 3.92 -17.78
CA VAL A 70 -6.24 3.42 -17.04
C VAL A 70 -6.24 3.98 -15.62
N LEU A 71 -6.49 5.29 -15.47
CA LEU A 71 -6.55 5.91 -14.15
C LEU A 71 -7.68 5.32 -13.31
N ARG A 72 -8.89 5.16 -13.86
CA ARG A 72 -10.00 4.53 -13.14
C ARG A 72 -9.72 3.10 -12.72
N THR A 73 -9.14 2.28 -13.59
CA THR A 73 -8.78 0.91 -13.23
C THR A 73 -7.79 0.89 -12.08
N TRP A 74 -6.77 1.76 -12.12
CA TRP A 74 -5.79 1.90 -11.03
C TRP A 74 -6.46 2.32 -9.71
N GLN A 75 -7.38 3.29 -9.74
CA GLN A 75 -8.13 3.74 -8.57
C GLN A 75 -9.00 2.64 -7.96
N ILE A 76 -9.75 1.91 -8.80
CA ILE A 76 -10.65 0.83 -8.36
C ILE A 76 -9.83 -0.30 -7.71
N LEU A 77 -8.71 -0.70 -8.34
CA LEU A 77 -7.83 -1.72 -7.77
C LEU A 77 -7.24 -1.28 -6.42
N GLY A 78 -6.90 -0.01 -6.28
CA GLY A 78 -6.39 0.55 -5.03
C GLY A 78 -7.42 0.53 -3.91
N LEU A 79 -8.64 0.97 -4.20
CA LEU A 79 -9.75 0.98 -3.23
C LEU A 79 -10.17 -0.43 -2.85
N ALA A 80 -10.29 -1.34 -3.82
CA ALA A 80 -10.62 -2.74 -3.56
C ALA A 80 -9.55 -3.44 -2.72
N GLY A 81 -8.27 -3.22 -3.04
CA GLY A 81 -7.14 -3.74 -2.27
C GLY A 81 -7.11 -3.20 -0.84
N ALA A 82 -7.25 -1.88 -0.66
CA ALA A 82 -7.28 -1.26 0.66
C ALA A 82 -8.48 -1.74 1.50
N ALA A 83 -9.68 -1.79 0.92
CA ALA A 83 -10.87 -2.27 1.62
C ALA A 83 -10.78 -3.75 2.01
N GLY A 84 -10.27 -4.58 1.10
CA GLY A 84 -10.08 -6.02 1.34
C GLY A 84 -9.09 -6.29 2.46
N LEU A 85 -7.91 -5.68 2.40
CA LEU A 85 -6.86 -5.84 3.42
C LEU A 85 -7.26 -5.23 4.77
N PHE A 86 -7.93 -4.08 4.76
CA PHE A 86 -8.47 -3.47 5.97
C PHE A 86 -9.52 -4.37 6.64
N SER A 87 -10.48 -4.90 5.88
CA SER A 87 -11.51 -5.82 6.40
C SER A 87 -10.89 -7.11 6.94
N TYR A 88 -9.88 -7.63 6.24
CA TYR A 88 -9.15 -8.80 6.68
C TYR A 88 -8.38 -8.54 7.99
N SER A 89 -7.73 -7.38 8.13
CA SER A 89 -7.04 -6.98 9.38
C SER A 89 -7.97 -6.96 10.59
N ILE A 90 -9.20 -6.45 10.42
CA ILE A 90 -10.21 -6.43 11.48
C ILE A 90 -10.66 -7.85 11.83
N THR A 91 -10.87 -8.69 10.83
CA THR A 91 -11.39 -10.06 11.01
C THR A 91 -10.43 -10.92 11.83
N ILE A 92 -9.12 -10.78 11.60
CA ILE A 92 -8.09 -11.55 12.28
C ILE A 92 -7.53 -10.84 13.53
N GLY A 93 -8.06 -9.67 13.89
CA GLY A 93 -7.59 -8.88 15.03
C GLY A 93 -6.14 -8.39 14.89
N TYR A 94 -5.65 -8.21 13.66
CA TYR A 94 -4.27 -7.82 13.38
C TYR A 94 -4.15 -6.31 13.19
N TYR A 95 -3.19 -5.69 13.89
CA TYR A 95 -2.96 -4.25 13.81
C TYR A 95 -1.54 -3.93 13.34
N CYS A 96 -1.39 -3.52 12.08
CA CYS A 96 -0.10 -3.03 11.58
C CYS A 96 -0.18 -1.54 11.22
N PRO A 97 0.48 -0.65 11.99
CA PRO A 97 0.42 0.79 11.74
C PRO A 97 0.95 1.16 10.35
N TYR A 98 2.00 0.49 9.87
CA TYR A 98 2.55 0.72 8.53
C TYR A 98 1.55 0.29 7.43
N CYS A 99 0.85 -0.83 7.60
CA CYS A 99 -0.20 -1.23 6.65
C CYS A 99 -1.34 -0.20 6.61
N TYR A 100 -1.76 0.34 7.77
CA TYR A 100 -2.77 1.40 7.80
C TYR A 100 -2.27 2.70 7.17
N ILE A 101 -0.99 3.06 7.34
CA ILE A 101 -0.37 4.19 6.64
C ILE A 101 -0.41 3.95 5.12
N ALA A 102 -0.05 2.76 4.65
CA ALA A 102 -0.14 2.40 3.23
C ALA A 102 -1.59 2.50 2.70
N HIS A 103 -2.58 2.02 3.46
CA HIS A 103 -4.00 2.17 3.11
C HIS A 103 -4.41 3.64 3.02
N PHE A 104 -4.03 4.45 4.01
CA PHE A 104 -4.32 5.88 4.04
C PHE A 104 -3.67 6.60 2.85
N LEU A 105 -2.38 6.35 2.59
CA LEU A 105 -1.65 6.91 1.45
C LEU A 105 -2.29 6.49 0.12
N GLY A 106 -2.74 5.24 0.01
CA GLY A 106 -3.44 4.73 -1.17
C GLY A 106 -4.76 5.46 -1.42
N VAL A 107 -5.63 5.54 -0.42
CA VAL A 107 -6.92 6.25 -0.51
C VAL A 107 -6.71 7.74 -0.82
N MET A 108 -5.75 8.38 -0.15
CA MET A 108 -5.42 9.79 -0.42
C MET A 108 -4.87 9.99 -1.83
N SER A 109 -4.09 9.04 -2.35
CA SER A 109 -3.60 9.08 -3.74
C SER A 109 -4.74 8.98 -4.73
N VAL A 110 -5.74 8.13 -4.48
CA VAL A 110 -6.96 8.05 -5.29
C VAL A 110 -7.72 9.39 -5.27
N ILE A 111 -7.99 9.95 -4.10
CA ILE A 111 -8.68 11.25 -3.98
C ILE A 111 -7.89 12.37 -4.67
N ALA A 112 -6.57 12.41 -4.49
CA ALA A 112 -5.72 13.40 -5.13
C ALA A 112 -5.66 13.25 -6.67
N SER A 113 -5.88 12.03 -7.18
CA SER A 113 -5.90 11.76 -8.62
C SER A 113 -7.19 12.20 -9.30
N GLU A 114 -8.33 12.27 -8.58
CA GLU A 114 -9.59 12.81 -9.11
C GLU A 114 -9.43 14.26 -9.58
N LYS A 115 -8.63 15.08 -8.88
CA LYS A 115 -8.34 16.48 -9.25
C LYS A 115 -7.57 16.64 -10.56
N LYS A 116 -7.16 15.54 -11.20
CA LYS A 116 -6.47 15.57 -12.49
C LYS A 116 -7.46 15.65 -13.67
N TRP A 117 -8.75 15.41 -13.44
CA TRP A 117 -9.81 15.43 -14.44
C TRP A 117 -10.95 16.36 -14.02
#